data_AF-A0A0D9V4K3-F1
#
_entry.id   AF-A0A0D9V4K3-F1
#
_cell.length_a   1.000
_cell.length_b   1.000
_cell.length_c   1.000
_cell.angle_alpha   90.00
_cell.angle_beta   90.00
_cell.angle_gamma   90.00
#
_symmetry.space_group_name_H-M   'P 1'
#
loop_
_entity.id
_entity.type
_entity.pdbx_description
1 polymer ?
#
loop_
_entity_poly.entity_id
_entity_poly.type
_entity_poly.pdbx_seq_one_letter_code
_entity_poly.pdbx_strand_id
1 'polypeptide(L)'
;MADNPNPLRFRDVIRNAFHLMNNADDARILLAAADQNVRVIDARMEQLATDVGDLRHELHEVMNAPMSEEEREAQRLMFLEILADLDAEHDLCLEQRRRLMNAIVPLIGFAIVAITKRALWRYVPIAFRTFAVGAAGVVIYNESRRGAVPLSRNLLMVLTRLALYFL
;
A
#
# COMPACT_ATOMS: atom_id res chain seq x y z
N MET A 1 -19.96 3.35 18.70
CA MET A 1 -19.46 2.18 17.93
C MET A 1 -19.04 2.68 16.57
N ALA A 2 -17.81 3.14 16.44
CA ALA A 2 -17.25 3.50 15.14
C ALA A 2 -16.89 2.20 14.41
N ASP A 3 -17.36 2.11 13.18
CA ASP A 3 -17.11 1.07 12.20
C ASP A 3 -15.62 0.71 12.21
N ASN A 4 -15.27 -0.51 12.65
CA ASN A 4 -13.90 -0.98 12.63
C ASN A 4 -13.57 -1.29 11.16
N PRO A 5 -12.75 -0.48 10.47
CA PRO A 5 -12.39 -0.75 9.09
C PRO A 5 -11.63 -2.07 9.09
N ASN A 6 -12.30 -3.11 8.60
CA ASN A 6 -11.86 -4.50 8.53
C ASN A 6 -10.32 -4.56 8.36
N PRO A 7 -9.56 -4.99 9.38
CA PRO A 7 -8.12 -4.75 9.42
C PRO A 7 -7.48 -5.45 8.22
N LEU A 8 -6.79 -4.68 7.38
CA LEU A 8 -6.12 -5.16 6.17
C LEU A 8 -5.19 -6.32 6.53
N ARG A 9 -5.61 -7.56 6.24
CA ARG A 9 -4.82 -8.75 6.56
C ARG A 9 -3.85 -9.03 5.43
N PHE A 10 -2.62 -9.37 5.80
CA PHE A 10 -1.59 -9.81 4.85
C PHE A 10 -2.10 -10.89 3.88
N ARG A 11 -2.87 -11.87 4.38
CA ARG A 11 -3.45 -12.94 3.55
C ARG A 11 -4.37 -12.41 2.45
N ASP A 12 -5.14 -11.37 2.72
CA ASP A 12 -6.10 -10.81 1.77
C ASP A 12 -5.37 -9.97 0.71
N VAL A 13 -4.31 -9.27 1.10
CA VAL A 13 -3.40 -8.56 0.17
C VAL A 13 -2.74 -9.54 -0.80
N ILE A 14 -2.23 -10.66 -0.30
CA ILE A 14 -1.62 -11.69 -1.14
C ILE A 14 -2.65 -12.39 -2.03
N ARG A 15 -3.84 -12.72 -1.50
CA ARG A 15 -4.92 -13.33 -2.30
C ARG A 15 -5.29 -12.46 -3.50
N ASN A 16 -5.32 -11.15 -3.32
CA ASN A 16 -5.71 -10.19 -4.35
C ASN A 16 -4.51 -9.62 -5.12
N ALA A 17 -3.30 -10.17 -4.96
CA ALA A 17 -2.07 -9.64 -5.54
C ALA A 17 -2.19 -9.39 -7.06
N PHE A 18 -2.71 -10.36 -7.81
CA PHE A 18 -2.86 -10.21 -9.26
C PHE A 18 -3.82 -9.07 -9.65
N HIS A 19 -4.91 -8.90 -8.89
CA HIS A 19 -5.85 -7.79 -9.11
C HIS A 19 -5.18 -6.45 -8.83
N LEU A 20 -4.50 -6.34 -7.70
CA LEU A 20 -3.82 -5.12 -7.27
C LEU A 20 -2.66 -4.71 -8.18
N MET A 21 -1.93 -5.69 -8.73
CA MET A 21 -0.88 -5.43 -9.74
C MET A 21 -1.44 -4.95 -11.08
N ASN A 22 -2.72 -5.18 -11.35
CA ASN A 22 -3.39 -4.74 -12.58
C ASN A 22 -4.20 -3.46 -12.39
N ASN A 23 -4.61 -3.14 -11.17
CA ASN A 23 -5.35 -1.93 -10.85
C ASN A 23 -4.63 -1.05 -9.83
N ALA A 24 -3.93 -0.02 -10.34
CA ALA A 24 -3.19 0.93 -9.52
C ALA A 24 -4.09 1.77 -8.60
N ASP A 25 -5.35 1.98 -8.98
CA ASP A 25 -6.28 2.82 -8.22
C ASP A 25 -6.78 2.06 -6.97
N ASP A 26 -7.06 0.76 -7.09
CA ASP A 26 -7.40 -0.09 -5.93
C ASP A 26 -6.24 -0.24 -4.95
N ALA A 27 -5.01 -0.41 -5.47
CA ALA A 27 -3.81 -0.46 -4.64
C ALA A 27 -3.63 0.85 -3.85
N ARG A 28 -3.90 2.00 -4.47
CA ARG A 28 -3.86 3.31 -3.78
C ARG A 28 -4.93 3.44 -2.70
N ILE A 29 -6.17 3.01 -2.97
CA ILE A 29 -7.26 3.05 -1.99
C ILE A 29 -6.89 2.20 -0.77
N LEU A 30 -6.38 0.99 -0.97
CA LEU A 30 -5.97 0.13 0.13
C LEU A 30 -4.76 0.68 0.90
N LEU A 31 -3.79 1.32 0.22
CA LEU A 31 -2.69 2.01 0.92
C LEU A 31 -3.20 3.17 1.78
N ALA A 32 -4.16 3.96 1.29
CA ALA A 32 -4.73 5.07 2.04
C ALA A 32 -5.51 4.59 3.28
N ALA A 33 -6.28 3.51 3.13
CA ALA A 33 -6.96 2.87 4.26
C ALA A 33 -5.96 2.30 5.27
N ALA A 34 -4.86 1.69 4.80
CA ALA A 34 -3.81 1.19 5.67
C ALA A 34 -3.10 2.32 6.44
N ASP A 35 -2.80 3.45 5.79
CA ASP A 35 -2.23 4.64 6.45
C ASP A 35 -3.16 5.18 7.55
N GLN A 36 -4.46 5.27 7.25
CA GLN A 36 -5.45 5.68 8.24
C GLN A 36 -5.48 4.73 9.45
N ASN A 37 -5.43 3.42 9.22
CA ASN A 37 -5.41 2.44 10.31
C ASN A 37 -4.13 2.53 11.16
N VAL A 38 -2.98 2.79 10.54
CA VAL A 38 -1.74 3.05 11.29
C VAL A 38 -1.90 4.27 12.18
N ARG A 39 -2.46 5.38 11.68
CA ARG A 39 -2.70 6.58 12.48
C ARG A 39 -3.65 6.34 13.66
N VAL A 40 -4.69 5.54 13.47
CA VAL A 40 -5.61 5.17 14.56
C VAL A 40 -4.88 4.37 15.64
N ILE A 41 -4.03 3.41 15.26
CA ILE A 41 -3.24 2.63 16.22
C ILE A 41 -2.22 3.51 16.93
N ASP A 42 -1.53 4.39 16.20
CA ASP A 42 -0.56 5.32 16.78
C ASP A 42 -1.24 6.28 17.79
N ALA A 43 -2.43 6.79 17.46
CA ALA A 43 -3.23 7.60 18.40
C ALA A 43 -3.68 6.81 19.63
N ARG A 44 -4.05 5.53 19.48
CA ARG A 44 -4.40 4.68 20.64
C ARG A 44 -3.18 4.41 21.53
N MET A 45 -2.00 4.19 20.95
CA MET A 45 -0.77 4.04 21.73
C MET A 45 -0.40 5.33 22.50
N GLU A 46 -0.63 6.50 21.91
CA GLU A 46 -0.44 7.80 22.57
C GLU A 46 -1.43 8.01 23.74
N GLN A 47 -2.69 7.61 23.55
CA GLN A 47 -3.68 7.59 24.64
C GLN A 47 -3.25 6.66 25.77
N LEU A 48 -2.85 5.42 25.45
CA LEU A 48 -2.38 4.47 26.47
C LEU A 48 -1.17 5.01 27.25
N ALA A 49 -0.24 5.70 26.57
CA ALA A 49 0.90 6.33 27.24
C ALA A 49 0.46 7.45 28.21
N THR A 50 -0.61 8.18 27.86
CA THR A 50 -1.22 9.20 28.70
C THR A 50 -1.92 8.57 29.90
N ASP A 51 -2.74 7.55 29.67
CA ASP A 51 -3.47 6.80 30.70
C ASP A 51 -2.50 6.21 31.74
N VAL A 52 -1.38 5.62 31.30
CA VAL A 52 -0.32 5.14 32.21
C VAL A 52 0.32 6.28 33.01
N GLY A 53 0.52 7.45 32.39
CA GLY A 53 1.04 8.64 33.05
C GLY A 53 0.11 9.14 34.15
N ASP A 54 -1.18 9.27 33.83
CA ASP A 54 -2.23 9.70 34.76
C ASP A 54 -2.40 8.71 35.90
N LEU A 55 -2.46 7.41 35.60
CA LEU A 55 -2.56 6.35 36.61
C LEU A 55 -1.34 6.40 37.55
N ARG A 56 -0.13 6.56 37.03
CA ARG A 56 1.09 6.67 37.84
C ARG A 56 1.07 7.93 38.72
N HIS A 57 0.52 9.03 38.24
CA HIS A 57 0.34 10.24 39.03
C HIS A 57 -0.66 10.03 40.16
N GLU A 58 -1.83 9.46 39.86
CA GLU A 58 -2.86 9.12 40.86
C GLU A 58 -2.33 8.16 41.92
N LEU A 59 -1.59 7.11 41.52
CA LEU A 59 -0.94 6.22 42.47
C LEU A 59 0.02 6.97 43.39
N HIS A 60 0.80 7.91 42.85
CA HIS A 60 1.73 8.68 43.66
C HIS A 60 0.99 9.50 44.72
N GLU A 61 -0.13 10.13 44.36
CA GLU A 61 -0.96 10.87 45.33
C GLU A 61 -1.56 9.95 46.40
N VAL A 62 -2.12 8.82 45.97
CA VAL A 62 -2.77 7.84 46.83
C VAL A 62 -1.77 7.18 47.80
N MET A 63 -0.60 6.79 47.31
CA MET A 63 0.45 6.14 48.13
C MET A 63 1.08 7.09 49.17
N ASN A 64 1.02 8.40 48.93
CA ASN A 64 1.49 9.42 49.86
C ASN A 64 0.43 9.83 50.90
N ALA A 65 -0.82 9.38 50.74
CA ALA A 65 -1.87 9.62 51.72
C ALA A 65 -1.64 8.81 53.02
N PRO A 66 -2.08 9.31 54.18
CA PRO A 66 -2.00 8.56 55.43
C PRO A 66 -2.94 7.34 55.35
N MET A 67 -2.35 6.15 55.33
CA MET A 67 -3.08 4.89 55.21
C MET A 67 -2.38 3.75 55.96
N SER A 68 -3.14 2.72 56.31
CA SER A 68 -2.61 1.51 56.93
C SER A 68 -1.79 0.68 55.93
N GLU A 69 -0.94 -0.22 56.43
CA GLU A 69 -0.08 -1.06 55.60
C GLU A 69 -0.89 -2.05 54.76
N GLU A 70 -1.97 -2.61 55.31
CA GLU A 70 -2.90 -3.50 54.59
C GLU A 70 -3.61 -2.79 53.43
N GLU A 71 -4.10 -1.56 53.66
CA GLU A 71 -4.72 -0.74 52.60
C GLU A 71 -3.71 -0.39 51.49
N ARG A 72 -2.46 -0.12 51.86
CA ARG A 72 -1.38 0.19 50.92
C ARG A 72 -1.03 -1.01 50.04
N GLU A 73 -0.96 -2.20 50.62
CA GLU A 73 -0.73 -3.43 49.87
C GLU A 73 -1.90 -3.76 48.93
N ALA A 74 -3.14 -3.59 49.40
CA ALA A 74 -4.34 -3.81 48.58
C ALA A 74 -4.37 -2.87 47.37
N GLN A 75 -4.09 -1.57 47.56
CA GLN A 75 -4.02 -0.60 46.46
C GLN A 75 -2.86 -0.88 45.51
N ARG A 76 -1.72 -1.32 46.03
CA ARG A 76 -0.57 -1.71 45.20
C ARG A 76 -0.90 -2.90 44.29
N LEU A 77 -1.60 -3.90 44.80
CA LEU A 77 -2.04 -5.06 44.01
C LEU A 77 -3.04 -4.66 42.93
N MET A 78 -4.03 -3.83 43.27
CA MET A 78 -4.99 -3.30 42.30
C MET A 78 -4.29 -2.53 41.17
N PHE A 79 -3.31 -1.70 41.51
CA PHE A 79 -2.56 -0.94 40.53
C PHE A 79 -1.71 -1.83 39.61
N LEU A 80 -1.07 -2.88 40.16
CA LEU A 80 -0.33 -3.85 39.36
C LEU A 80 -1.24 -4.58 38.37
N GLU A 81 -2.48 -4.88 38.75
CA GLU A 81 -3.47 -5.47 37.85
C GLU A 81 -3.85 -4.51 36.72
N ILE A 82 -4.11 -3.24 37.03
CA ILE A 82 -4.45 -2.22 36.01
C ILE A 82 -3.28 -1.97 35.06
N LEU A 83 -2.05 -1.87 35.58
CA LEU A 83 -0.87 -1.75 34.72
C LEU A 83 -0.69 -2.96 33.82
N ALA A 84 -0.90 -4.18 34.33
CA ALA A 84 -0.80 -5.38 33.52
C ALA A 84 -1.84 -5.41 32.39
N ASP A 85 -3.05 -4.91 32.63
CA ASP A 85 -4.08 -4.79 31.61
C ASP A 85 -3.71 -3.74 30.53
N LEU A 86 -3.20 -2.58 30.95
CA LEU A 86 -2.71 -1.54 30.04
C LEU A 86 -1.51 -2.02 29.20
N ASP A 87 -0.58 -2.75 29.79
CA ASP A 87 0.55 -3.37 29.09
C ASP A 87 0.06 -4.40 28.06
N ALA A 88 -0.94 -5.23 28.42
CA ALA A 88 -1.56 -6.17 27.49
C ALA A 88 -2.23 -5.45 26.32
N GLU A 89 -2.92 -4.33 26.56
CA GLU A 89 -3.51 -3.52 25.49
C GLU A 89 -2.45 -2.87 24.59
N HIS A 90 -1.35 -2.40 25.17
CA HIS A 90 -0.22 -1.86 24.43
C HIS A 90 0.41 -2.92 23.50
N ASP A 91 0.64 -4.13 24.01
CA ASP A 91 1.17 -5.26 23.23
C ASP A 91 0.24 -5.64 22.07
N LEU A 92 -1.08 -5.62 22.30
CA LEU A 92 -2.07 -5.84 21.24
C LEU A 92 -1.98 -4.76 20.15
N CYS A 93 -1.83 -3.50 20.53
CA CYS A 93 -1.64 -2.40 19.57
C CYS A 93 -0.37 -2.59 18.74
N LEU A 94 0.75 -2.95 19.37
CA LEU A 94 2.01 -3.23 18.68
C LEU A 94 1.89 -4.38 17.69
N GLU A 95 1.22 -5.47 18.09
CA GLU A 95 1.00 -6.63 17.22
C GLU A 95 0.07 -6.29 16.05
N GLN A 96 -0.98 -5.50 16.27
CA GLN A 96 -1.83 -4.99 15.19
C GLN A 96 -1.06 -4.11 14.22
N ARG A 97 -0.24 -3.18 14.73
CA ARG A 97 0.63 -2.31 13.93
C ARG A 97 1.60 -3.14 13.09
N ARG A 98 2.24 -4.16 13.68
CA ARG A 98 3.15 -5.08 12.98
C ARG A 98 2.44 -5.84 11.87
N ARG A 99 1.24 -6.37 12.12
CA ARG A 99 0.42 -7.04 11.10
C ARG A 99 0.08 -6.13 9.94
N LEU A 100 -0.25 -4.87 10.24
CA LEU A 100 -0.57 -3.86 9.24
C LEU A 100 0.67 -3.50 8.40
N MET A 101 1.82 -3.29 9.03
CA MET A 101 3.09 -3.04 8.32
C MET A 101 3.48 -4.22 7.42
N ASN A 102 3.30 -5.45 7.89
CA ASN A 102 3.52 -6.64 7.07
C ASN A 102 2.60 -6.69 5.84
N ALA A 103 1.38 -6.16 5.93
CA ALA A 103 0.45 -6.05 4.82
C ALA A 103 0.75 -4.87 3.88
N ILE A 104 1.25 -3.74 4.40
CA ILE A 104 1.57 -2.53 3.64
C ILE A 104 2.74 -2.77 2.68
N VAL A 105 3.82 -3.41 3.14
CA VAL A 105 5.03 -3.64 2.34
C VAL A 105 4.75 -4.30 0.97
N PRO A 106 4.06 -5.45 0.88
CA PRO A 106 3.73 -6.05 -0.42
C PRO A 106 2.76 -5.18 -1.23
N LEU A 107 1.87 -4.43 -0.57
CA LEU A 107 0.91 -3.55 -1.23
C LEU A 107 1.59 -2.39 -1.96
N ILE A 108 2.64 -1.81 -1.35
CA ILE A 108 3.51 -0.84 -2.01
C ILE A 108 4.15 -1.46 -3.25
N GLY A 109 4.67 -2.69 -3.14
CA GLY A 109 5.24 -3.43 -4.27
C GLY A 109 4.24 -3.59 -5.42
N PHE A 110 3.01 -4.01 -5.12
CA PHE A 110 1.96 -4.15 -6.14
C PHE A 110 1.57 -2.82 -6.76
N ALA A 111 1.46 -1.74 -5.97
CA ALA A 111 1.18 -0.41 -6.47
C ALA A 111 2.29 0.06 -7.45
N ILE A 112 3.55 -0.15 -7.11
CA ILE A 112 4.69 0.19 -7.98
C ILE A 112 4.60 -0.59 -9.30
N VAL A 113 4.33 -1.90 -9.25
CA VAL A 113 4.17 -2.71 -10.46
C VAL A 113 3.00 -2.22 -11.30
N ALA A 114 1.85 -1.95 -10.69
CA ALA A 114 0.66 -1.48 -11.40
C ALA A 114 0.90 -0.12 -12.08
N ILE A 115 1.53 0.82 -11.38
CA ILE A 115 1.89 2.14 -11.92
C ILE A 115 2.90 1.98 -13.06
N THR A 116 3.93 1.18 -12.87
CA THR A 116 4.99 0.94 -13.87
C THR A 116 4.42 0.26 -15.11
N LYS A 117 3.56 -0.75 -14.93
CA LYS A 117 2.86 -1.42 -16.02
C LYS A 117 1.96 -0.43 -16.77
N ARG A 118 1.15 0.37 -16.08
CA ARG A 118 0.30 1.40 -16.69
C ARG A 118 1.13 2.42 -17.48
N ALA A 119 2.27 2.85 -16.95
CA ALA A 119 3.20 3.73 -17.65
C ALA A 119 3.77 3.03 -18.90
N LEU A 120 4.28 1.80 -18.77
CA LEU A 120 4.84 1.04 -19.87
C LEU A 120 3.83 0.83 -20.99
N TRP A 121 2.60 0.41 -20.69
CA TRP A 121 1.52 0.25 -21.68
C TRP A 121 1.15 1.55 -22.38
N ARG A 122 1.36 2.71 -21.74
CA ARG A 122 1.18 4.01 -22.39
C ARG A 122 2.29 4.34 -23.38
N TYR A 123 3.52 3.92 -23.11
CA TYR A 123 4.69 4.20 -23.96
C TYR A 123 4.95 3.16 -25.04
N VAL A 124 4.55 1.90 -24.82
CA VAL A 124 4.61 0.82 -25.82
C VAL A 124 4.04 1.26 -27.18
N PRO A 125 2.80 1.76 -27.30
CA PRO A 125 2.26 2.18 -28.60
C PRO A 125 3.04 3.34 -29.23
N ILE A 126 3.67 4.21 -28.43
CA ILE A 126 4.47 5.33 -28.95
C ILE A 126 5.79 4.82 -29.53
N ALA A 127 6.51 3.97 -28.80
CA ALA A 127 7.77 3.37 -29.25
C ALA A 127 7.56 2.44 -30.46
N PHE A 128 6.44 1.72 -30.51
CA PHE A 128 6.10 0.89 -31.67
C PHE A 128 5.71 1.73 -32.89
N ARG A 129 5.03 2.87 -32.72
CA ARG A 129 4.74 3.80 -33.83
C ARG A 129 6.01 4.42 -34.40
N THR A 130 6.96 4.85 -33.56
CA THR A 130 8.23 5.42 -34.05
C THR A 130 9.08 4.39 -34.75
N PHE A 131 9.12 3.14 -34.25
CA PHE A 131 9.80 2.04 -34.91
C PHE A 131 9.18 1.71 -36.27
N ALA A 132 7.85 1.63 -36.36
CA ALA A 132 7.15 1.36 -37.63
C ALA A 132 7.42 2.44 -38.69
N VAL A 133 7.43 3.73 -38.29
CA VAL A 133 7.77 4.85 -39.19
C VAL A 133 9.23 4.78 -39.63
N GLY A 134 10.16 4.50 -38.72
CA GLY A 134 11.58 4.34 -39.04
C GLY A 134 11.84 3.16 -40.00
N ALA A 135 11.20 2.02 -39.75
CA ALA A 135 11.29 0.84 -40.61
C ALA A 135 10.70 1.11 -42.01
N ALA A 136 9.55 1.78 -42.09
CA ALA A 136 8.97 2.20 -43.37
C ALA A 136 9.90 3.16 -44.15
N GLY A 137 10.52 4.12 -43.45
CA GLY A 137 11.49 5.04 -44.05
C GLY A 137 12.72 4.34 -44.62
N VAL A 138 13.28 3.34 -43.92
CA VAL A 138 14.41 2.54 -44.39
C VAL A 138 14.05 1.72 -45.62
N VAL A 139 12.86 1.10 -45.64
CA VAL A 139 12.36 0.35 -46.80
C VAL A 139 12.23 1.28 -48.01
N ILE A 140 11.55 2.42 -47.85
CA ILE A 140 11.36 3.41 -48.92
C ILE A 140 12.71 3.95 -49.43
N TYR A 141 13.67 4.23 -48.55
CA TYR A 141 15.00 4.71 -48.94
C TYR A 141 15.80 3.67 -49.73
N ASN A 142 15.79 2.41 -49.28
CA ASN A 142 16.49 1.32 -49.96
C ASN A 142 15.86 1.00 -51.32
N GLU A 143 14.53 1.11 -51.42
CA GLU A 143 13.77 0.88 -52.65
C GLU A 143 13.95 2.03 -53.65
N SER A 144 14.04 3.28 -53.18
CA SER A 144 14.42 4.45 -53.97
C SER A 144 15.84 4.35 -54.55
N ARG A 145 16.80 3.81 -53.79
CA ARG A 145 18.18 3.56 -54.25
C ARG A 145 18.27 2.47 -55.32
N ARG A 146 17.32 1.52 -55.35
CA ARG A 146 17.24 0.44 -56.34
C ARG A 146 16.50 0.83 -57.62
N GLY A 147 16.03 2.08 -57.73
CA GLY A 147 15.42 2.61 -58.95
C GLY A 147 14.02 2.07 -59.27
N ALA A 148 13.34 1.44 -58.31
CA ALA A 148 11.99 0.91 -58.50
C ALA A 148 10.93 1.88 -57.94
N VAL A 149 10.02 2.37 -58.78
CA VAL A 149 8.82 3.13 -58.35
C VAL A 149 7.60 2.68 -59.18
N PRO A 150 6.40 2.43 -58.60
CA PRO A 150 6.08 2.07 -57.22
C PRO A 150 5.26 0.77 -57.10
N LEU A 151 5.59 -0.06 -56.09
CA LEU A 151 4.73 -1.13 -55.57
C LEU A 151 3.83 -0.57 -54.43
N SER A 152 3.29 0.63 -54.62
CA SER A 152 2.49 1.37 -53.63
C SER A 152 1.31 0.56 -53.10
N ARG A 153 0.78 -0.36 -53.91
CA ARG A 153 -0.33 -1.24 -53.55
C ARG A 153 0.02 -2.26 -52.48
N ASN A 154 1.23 -2.84 -52.50
CA ASN A 154 1.66 -3.79 -51.47
C ASN A 154 2.09 -3.07 -50.18
N LEU A 155 2.69 -1.89 -50.30
CA LEU A 155 3.11 -1.10 -49.14
C LEU A 155 1.89 -0.56 -48.38
N LEU A 156 0.87 -0.09 -49.10
CA LEU A 156 -0.43 0.23 -48.52
C LEU A 156 -1.05 -1.01 -47.88
N MET A 157 -1.05 -2.18 -48.54
CA MET A 157 -1.65 -3.40 -48.01
C MET A 157 -0.96 -3.92 -46.73
N VAL A 158 0.37 -3.80 -46.63
CA VAL A 158 1.14 -4.14 -45.42
C VAL A 158 0.85 -3.12 -44.31
N LEU A 159 0.86 -1.82 -44.62
CA LEU A 159 0.51 -0.78 -43.64
C LEU A 159 -0.95 -0.88 -43.17
N THR A 160 -1.89 -1.24 -44.06
CA THR A 160 -3.31 -1.40 -43.72
C THR A 160 -3.52 -2.66 -42.88
N ARG A 161 -2.84 -3.77 -43.19
CA ARG A 161 -2.87 -5.00 -42.38
C ARG A 161 -2.23 -4.79 -41.01
N LEU A 162 -1.15 -4.01 -40.93
CA LEU A 162 -0.58 -3.56 -39.66
C LEU A 162 -1.51 -2.60 -38.93
N ALA A 163 -2.24 -1.72 -39.61
CA ALA A 163 -3.20 -0.84 -38.94
C ALA A 163 -4.41 -1.62 -38.38
N LEU A 164 -4.91 -2.62 -39.12
CA LEU A 164 -6.04 -3.48 -38.72
C LEU A 164 -5.70 -4.49 -37.63
N TYR A 165 -4.43 -4.87 -37.46
CA TYR A 165 -4.01 -5.77 -36.37
C TYR A 165 -3.88 -5.04 -35.02
N PHE A 166 -3.90 -3.70 -35.03
CA PHE A 166 -3.66 -2.83 -33.87
C PHE A 166 -4.87 -1.98 -33.47
N LEU A 167 -6.02 -2.15 -34.14
CA LEU A 167 -7.32 -1.55 -33.81
C LEU A 167 -8.20 -2.61 -33.13
#